data_AF-A0A3S0A5D1-F1
#
_entry.id   AF-A0A3S0A5D1-F1
#
_cell.length_a   1.000
_cell.length_b   1.000
_cell.length_c   1.000
_cell.angle_alpha   90.00
_cell.angle_beta   90.00
_cell.angle_gamma   90.00
#
_symmetry.space_group_name_H-M   'P 1'
#
loop_
_entity.id
_entity.type
_entity.pdbx_description
1 polymer ?
#
loop_
_entity_poly.entity_id
_entity_poly.type
_entity_poly.pdbx_seq_one_letter_code
_entity_poly.pdbx_strand_id
1 'polypeptide(L)'
;MTTKRVARNVLISMVLIIFLGIIGYTVYGKYELNHKSYKVLSAKTFYFTSDLLKEDGSPVYHIANWNNQTSELSFYLFNTQDSNRFSTAEIDYKIYLNNDSQPVKSGNLEPAIDINHGIKRKITLQPQIKNQVNSSLGGQLSPTKYVVRAETVGQYETSLSATFYLYQEGPTNPYYWHIIDQKGSPTARLILGSHMANFTPIIQWDAGKVMIDRTHPSFFEKPLDNVSSVKLDTPGLTCLEGITVDFFKVIESDQYSKEDGAIQVIMEE
;
A
#
# COMPACT_ATOMS: atom_id res chain seq x y z
N MET A 1 15.64 -47.76 79.49
CA MET A 1 14.36 -47.61 78.75
C MET A 1 14.14 -46.22 78.12
N THR A 2 15.15 -45.34 78.09
CA THR A 2 15.01 -43.92 77.67
C THR A 2 15.35 -43.65 76.20
N THR A 3 16.25 -44.43 75.59
CA THR A 3 16.73 -44.22 74.20
C THR A 3 15.68 -44.48 73.11
N LYS A 4 14.80 -45.48 73.29
CA LYS A 4 13.71 -45.77 72.33
C LYS A 4 12.66 -44.65 72.23
N ARG A 5 12.38 -43.93 73.32
CA ARG A 5 11.42 -42.82 73.34
C ARG A 5 11.99 -41.57 72.65
N VAL A 6 13.28 -41.31 72.85
CA VAL A 6 13.98 -40.19 72.18
C VAL A 6 14.08 -40.43 70.68
N ALA A 7 14.47 -41.63 70.25
CA ALA A 7 14.53 -41.99 68.82
C ALA A 7 13.16 -41.87 68.13
N ARG A 8 12.08 -42.28 68.80
CA ARG A 8 10.71 -42.15 68.28
C ARG A 8 10.28 -40.70 68.12
N ASN A 9 10.63 -39.83 69.08
CA ASN A 9 10.27 -38.42 69.02
C ASN A 9 11.05 -37.68 67.93
N VAL A 10 12.32 -38.05 67.71
CA VAL A 10 13.13 -37.51 66.60
C VAL A 10 12.57 -37.93 65.24
N LEU A 11 12.16 -39.20 65.09
CA LEU A 11 11.53 -39.69 63.86
C LEU A 11 10.23 -38.94 63.54
N ILE A 12 9.37 -38.73 64.55
CA ILE A 12 8.10 -38.01 64.38
C ILE A 12 8.33 -36.56 63.96
N SER A 13 9.29 -35.86 64.58
CA SER A 13 9.62 -34.49 64.19
C SER A 13 10.19 -34.39 62.78
N MET A 14 11.01 -35.37 62.36
CA MET A 14 11.57 -35.40 61.01
C MET A 14 10.48 -35.62 59.94
N VAL A 15 9.53 -36.52 60.21
CA VAL A 15 8.37 -36.75 59.33
C VAL A 15 7.51 -35.50 59.22
N LEU A 16 7.29 -34.78 60.32
CA LEU A 16 6.50 -33.54 60.34
C LEU A 16 7.13 -32.44 59.47
N ILE A 17 8.46 -32.28 59.54
CA ILE A 17 9.20 -31.28 58.74
C ILE A 17 9.10 -31.61 57.25
N ILE A 18 9.22 -32.88 56.88
CA ILE A 18 9.08 -33.33 55.48
C ILE A 18 7.65 -33.05 54.98
N PHE A 19 6.65 -33.33 55.80
CA PHE A 19 5.24 -33.09 55.43
C PHE A 19 4.93 -31.60 55.24
N LEU A 20 5.45 -30.74 56.12
CA LEU A 20 5.36 -29.28 56.00
C LEU A 20 6.08 -28.76 54.74
N GLY A 21 7.22 -29.35 54.38
CA GLY A 21 7.95 -29.02 53.16
C GLY A 21 7.16 -29.33 51.88
N ILE A 22 6.49 -30.49 51.83
CA ILE A 22 5.66 -30.90 50.67
C ILE A 22 4.44 -29.99 50.52
N ILE A 23 3.76 -29.67 51.63
CA ILE A 23 2.62 -28.75 51.62
C ILE A 23 3.07 -27.35 51.18
N GLY A 24 4.18 -26.84 51.74
CA GLY A 24 4.74 -25.55 51.35
C GLY A 24 5.09 -25.47 49.86
N TYR A 25 5.68 -26.55 49.31
CA TYR A 25 6.04 -26.62 47.88
C TYR A 25 4.81 -26.61 46.97
N THR A 26 3.77 -27.38 47.30
CA THR A 26 2.53 -27.42 46.49
C THR A 26 1.75 -26.11 46.50
N VAL A 27 1.71 -25.43 47.66
CA VAL A 27 1.08 -24.10 47.79
C VAL A 27 1.89 -23.05 47.04
N TYR A 28 3.22 -23.06 47.15
CA TYR A 28 4.09 -22.13 46.43
C TYR A 28 3.99 -22.32 44.91
N GLY A 29 3.99 -23.56 44.42
CA GLY A 29 3.80 -23.86 43.00
C GLY A 29 2.45 -23.34 42.47
N LYS A 30 1.37 -23.50 43.24
CA LYS A 30 0.04 -22.96 42.88
C LYS A 30 0.00 -21.42 42.97
N TYR A 31 0.77 -20.83 43.87
CA TYR A 31 0.86 -19.38 44.03
C TYR A 31 1.64 -18.72 42.87
N GLU A 32 2.76 -19.30 42.44
CA GLU A 32 3.48 -18.87 41.23
C GLU A 32 2.63 -19.08 39.96
N LEU A 33 1.92 -20.21 39.85
CA LEU A 33 1.01 -20.46 38.72
C LEU A 33 -0.14 -19.45 38.67
N ASN A 34 -0.67 -19.03 39.81
CA ASN A 34 -1.73 -18.02 39.87
C ASN A 34 -1.21 -16.57 39.73
N HIS A 35 0.07 -16.30 40.02
CA HIS A 35 0.70 -14.97 39.82
C HIS A 35 1.36 -14.81 38.44
N LYS A 36 1.57 -15.91 37.70
CA LYS A 36 1.78 -15.89 36.25
C LYS A 36 0.45 -15.57 35.55
N SER A 37 -0.04 -14.37 35.82
CA SER A 37 -0.78 -13.51 34.93
C SER A 37 -1.55 -14.27 33.85
N TYR A 38 -2.79 -14.63 34.16
CA TYR A 38 -3.82 -14.59 33.14
C TYR A 38 -3.89 -13.13 32.67
N LYS A 39 -2.95 -12.73 31.79
CA LYS A 39 -3.22 -11.69 30.81
C LYS A 39 -4.39 -12.26 30.04
N VAL A 40 -5.59 -11.90 30.48
CA VAL A 40 -6.79 -12.00 29.67
C VAL A 40 -6.44 -11.16 28.44
N LEU A 41 -5.89 -11.82 27.43
CA LEU A 41 -5.81 -11.33 26.07
C LEU A 41 -7.27 -11.26 25.62
N SER A 42 -7.97 -10.25 26.10
CA SER A 42 -9.17 -9.79 25.43
C SER A 42 -8.69 -9.48 24.03
N ALA A 43 -9.12 -10.29 23.06
CA ALA A 43 -8.84 -10.06 21.65
C ALA A 43 -9.50 -8.73 21.29
N LYS A 44 -8.78 -7.64 21.52
CA LYS A 44 -9.21 -6.32 21.12
C LYS A 44 -9.03 -6.29 19.61
N THR A 45 -10.15 -6.36 18.89
CA THR A 45 -10.11 -6.29 17.43
C THR A 45 -9.38 -5.02 17.02
N PHE A 46 -8.35 -5.21 16.21
CA PHE A 46 -7.43 -4.19 15.76
C PHE A 46 -7.68 -3.92 14.28
N TYR A 47 -7.69 -2.64 13.91
CA TYR A 47 -7.89 -2.23 12.52
C TYR A 47 -6.78 -1.27 12.15
N PHE A 48 -6.08 -1.57 11.07
CA PHE A 48 -5.08 -0.70 10.46
C PHE A 48 -5.29 -0.74 8.95
N THR A 49 -5.87 0.33 8.40
CA THR A 49 -6.27 0.37 7.00
C THR A 49 -5.77 1.65 6.32
N SER A 50 -5.85 1.68 4.99
CA SER A 50 -5.45 2.82 4.16
C SER A 50 -6.35 2.94 2.94
N ASP A 51 -6.48 4.16 2.46
CA ASP A 51 -7.08 4.48 1.18
C ASP A 51 -6.26 3.91 0.02
N LEU A 52 -4.92 4.03 0.07
CA LEU A 52 -4.03 3.62 -1.02
C LEU A 52 -3.21 2.35 -0.73
N LEU A 53 -2.90 2.03 0.53
CA LEU A 53 -2.07 0.85 0.87
C LEU A 53 -2.91 -0.38 1.23
N LYS A 54 -2.43 -1.60 0.90
CA LYS A 54 -3.11 -2.88 1.21
C LYS A 54 -2.15 -3.91 1.81
N GLU A 55 -2.68 -4.89 2.54
CA GLU A 55 -1.89 -5.89 3.29
C GLU A 55 -1.01 -6.79 2.40
N ASP A 56 -1.47 -7.10 1.20
CA ASP A 56 -0.81 -8.00 0.26
C ASP A 56 0.18 -7.29 -0.68
N GLY A 57 0.31 -5.97 -0.58
CA GLY A 57 1.17 -5.16 -1.46
C GLY A 57 0.73 -5.14 -2.92
N SER A 58 -0.49 -5.60 -3.21
CA SER A 58 -1.06 -5.67 -4.56
C SER A 58 -1.28 -4.33 -5.27
N PRO A 59 -1.58 -3.20 -4.60
CA PRO A 59 -1.95 -2.02 -5.36
C PRO A 59 -0.72 -1.39 -6.02
N VAL A 60 -0.83 -1.25 -7.34
CA VAL A 60 0.16 -0.58 -8.20
C VAL A 60 -0.48 0.68 -8.76
N TYR A 61 0.14 1.82 -8.48
CA TYR A 61 -0.28 3.12 -8.96
C TYR A 61 0.76 3.70 -9.92
N HIS A 62 0.27 4.41 -10.92
CA HIS A 62 1.10 5.11 -11.89
C HIS A 62 0.75 6.59 -11.81
N ILE A 63 1.70 7.40 -11.33
CA ILE A 63 1.53 8.83 -11.12
C ILE A 63 2.41 9.53 -12.14
N ALA A 64 1.79 10.24 -13.07
CA ALA A 64 2.51 11.02 -14.04
C ALA A 64 2.68 12.48 -13.59
N ASN A 65 3.46 13.23 -14.36
CA ASN A 65 3.74 14.65 -14.15
C ASN A 65 4.31 14.98 -12.77
N TRP A 66 5.15 14.09 -12.27
CA TRP A 66 5.85 14.26 -11.03
C TRP A 66 6.89 15.38 -11.15
N ASN A 67 6.65 16.47 -10.41
CA ASN A 67 7.59 17.56 -10.26
C ASN A 67 8.29 17.41 -8.91
N ASN A 68 9.60 17.18 -8.94
CA ASN A 68 10.45 17.05 -7.76
C ASN A 68 10.36 18.24 -6.78
N GLN A 69 9.91 19.42 -7.24
CA GLN A 69 9.81 20.64 -6.43
C GLN A 69 8.43 20.85 -5.79
N THR A 70 7.36 20.34 -6.41
CA THR A 70 5.98 20.69 -6.02
C THR A 70 5.05 19.50 -5.82
N SER A 71 5.39 18.32 -6.35
CA SER A 71 4.55 17.12 -6.24
C SER A 71 4.78 16.42 -4.91
N GLU A 72 3.68 15.96 -4.33
CA GLU A 72 3.66 15.21 -3.06
C GLU A 72 2.78 13.98 -3.22
N LEU A 73 3.19 12.87 -2.62
CA LEU A 73 2.44 11.63 -2.52
C LEU A 73 1.74 11.63 -1.17
N SER A 74 0.42 11.81 -1.17
CA SER A 74 -0.39 11.82 0.05
C SER A 74 -1.29 10.59 0.15
N PHE A 75 -1.39 10.01 1.34
CA PHE A 75 -2.33 8.93 1.65
C PHE A 75 -2.79 9.01 3.10
N TYR A 76 -3.87 8.33 3.43
CA TYR A 76 -4.41 8.26 4.78
C TYR A 76 -4.21 6.87 5.38
N LEU A 77 -3.87 6.88 6.67
CA LEU A 77 -3.93 5.69 7.54
C LEU A 77 -5.07 5.84 8.53
N PHE A 78 -5.76 4.75 8.78
CA PHE A 78 -6.93 4.71 9.64
C PHE A 78 -6.79 3.59 10.66
N ASN A 79 -7.33 3.85 11.86
CA ASN A 79 -7.51 2.80 12.87
C ASN A 79 -8.91 2.16 12.82
N THR A 80 -9.57 2.27 11.66
CA THR A 80 -10.95 1.85 11.42
C THR A 80 -11.03 0.94 10.20
N GLN A 81 -12.00 0.05 10.19
CA GLN A 81 -12.43 -0.66 8.99
C GLN A 81 -13.73 -0.08 8.43
N ASP A 82 -14.64 0.38 9.30
CA ASP A 82 -15.83 1.15 8.96
C ASP A 82 -16.32 1.96 10.18
N SER A 83 -17.45 2.66 10.05
CA SER A 83 -18.02 3.53 11.09
C SER A 83 -18.33 2.84 12.41
N ASN A 84 -18.51 1.51 12.42
CA ASN A 84 -18.86 0.73 13.60
C ASN A 84 -17.69 -0.14 14.10
N ARG A 85 -16.65 -0.31 13.27
CA ARG A 85 -15.49 -1.17 13.53
C ARG A 85 -14.22 -0.33 13.57
N PHE A 86 -13.88 0.13 14.76
CA PHE A 86 -12.71 0.97 15.00
C PHE A 86 -11.95 0.57 16.26
N SER A 87 -10.65 0.85 16.23
CA SER A 87 -9.78 0.71 17.38
C SER A 87 -9.92 1.96 18.25
N THR A 88 -10.14 1.81 19.55
CA THR A 88 -10.22 2.97 20.47
C THR A 88 -8.86 3.56 20.85
N ALA A 89 -7.77 2.85 20.53
CA ALA A 89 -6.41 3.31 20.77
C ALA A 89 -5.82 3.93 19.50
N GLU A 90 -4.99 4.94 19.70
CA GLU A 90 -4.09 5.44 18.66
C GLU A 90 -3.07 4.35 18.30
N ILE A 91 -2.71 4.28 17.03
CA ILE A 91 -1.81 3.26 16.50
C ILE A 91 -0.46 3.90 16.22
N ASP A 92 0.57 3.39 16.86
CA ASP A 92 1.95 3.70 16.50
C ASP A 92 2.33 2.91 15.25
N TYR A 93 2.97 3.59 14.30
CA TYR A 93 3.42 2.97 13.06
C TYR A 93 4.67 3.65 12.52
N LYS A 94 5.34 2.96 11.60
CA LYS A 94 6.52 3.41 10.89
C LYS A 94 6.22 3.41 9.40
N ILE A 95 6.60 4.48 8.72
CA ILE A 95 6.49 4.60 7.26
C ILE A 95 7.86 4.36 6.65
N TYR A 96 7.92 3.50 5.65
CA TYR A 96 9.10 3.21 4.87
C TYR A 96 8.84 3.61 3.42
N LEU A 97 9.85 4.23 2.81
CA LEU A 97 9.87 4.52 1.40
C LEU A 97 11.00 3.69 0.80
N ASN A 98 10.69 2.93 -0.25
CA ASN A 98 11.52 1.85 -0.79
C ASN A 98 11.81 0.75 0.23
N ASN A 99 12.72 -0.16 -0.13
CA ASN A 99 13.25 -1.19 0.78
C ASN A 99 14.25 -0.58 1.79
N ASP A 100 14.07 0.68 2.17
CA ASP A 100 14.93 1.37 3.11
C ASP A 100 14.77 0.74 4.50
N SER A 101 15.88 0.47 5.16
CA SER A 101 15.89 -0.11 6.51
C SER A 101 15.51 0.88 7.62
N GLN A 102 15.40 2.17 7.30
CA GLN A 102 15.06 3.23 8.24
C GLN A 102 13.74 3.88 7.85
N PRO A 103 12.83 4.13 8.82
CA PRO A 103 11.58 4.79 8.51
C PRO A 103 11.83 6.24 8.08
N VAL A 104 10.96 6.74 7.20
CA VAL A 104 10.92 8.15 6.83
C VAL A 104 10.74 8.97 8.11
N LYS A 105 11.56 10.01 8.30
CA LYS A 105 11.48 10.86 9.49
C LYS A 105 10.05 11.39 9.61
N SER A 106 9.50 11.29 10.83
CA SER A 106 8.14 11.68 11.25
C SER A 106 7.70 13.11 10.89
N GLY A 107 8.56 13.92 10.25
CA GLY A 107 8.30 15.32 9.91
C GLY A 107 7.23 15.54 8.84
N ASN A 108 6.80 14.49 8.13
CA ASN A 108 5.72 14.60 7.14
C ASN A 108 4.42 13.90 7.57
N LEU A 109 4.29 13.60 8.87
CA LEU A 109 3.07 13.03 9.44
C LEU A 109 2.24 14.20 9.97
N GLU A 110 1.06 14.43 9.39
CA GLU A 110 0.14 15.42 9.94
C GLU A 110 -0.40 14.94 11.31
N PRO A 111 -0.94 15.83 12.17
CA PRO A 111 -1.57 15.42 13.42
C PRO A 111 -2.69 14.40 13.20
N ALA A 112 -2.94 13.57 14.21
CA ALA A 112 -4.10 12.69 14.21
C ALA A 112 -5.40 13.50 14.18
N ILE A 113 -6.34 13.09 13.34
CA ILE A 113 -7.66 13.71 13.19
C ILE A 113 -8.70 12.70 13.67
N ASP A 114 -9.49 13.08 14.68
CA ASP A 114 -10.67 12.32 15.11
C ASP A 114 -11.76 12.46 14.05
N ILE A 115 -12.34 11.32 13.65
CA ILE A 115 -13.34 11.25 12.58
C ILE A 115 -14.71 10.78 13.07
N ASN A 116 -15.03 10.96 14.36
CA ASN A 116 -16.24 10.45 14.98
C ASN A 116 -16.37 8.94 14.72
N HIS A 117 -15.81 8.13 15.63
CA HIS A 117 -15.62 6.67 15.53
C HIS A 117 -14.29 6.25 14.88
N GLY A 118 -13.19 6.88 15.29
CA GLY A 118 -11.83 6.47 14.96
C GLY A 118 -10.89 7.65 14.73
N ILE A 119 -9.68 7.33 14.31
CA ILE A 119 -8.60 8.26 14.05
C ILE A 119 -8.10 8.03 12.63
N LYS A 120 -7.92 9.12 11.88
CA LYS A 120 -7.16 9.11 10.63
C LYS A 120 -5.91 9.97 10.76
N ARG A 121 -4.86 9.63 10.02
CA ARG A 121 -3.67 10.47 9.88
C ARG A 121 -3.28 10.56 8.41
N LYS A 122 -3.01 11.78 7.95
CA LYS A 122 -2.49 12.02 6.60
C LYS A 122 -0.97 11.88 6.62
N ILE A 123 -0.46 11.16 5.64
CA ILE A 123 0.96 10.97 5.38
C ILE A 123 1.28 11.65 4.07
N THR A 124 2.29 12.52 4.07
CA THR A 124 2.76 13.19 2.86
C THR A 124 4.21 12.79 2.60
N LEU A 125 4.53 12.36 1.39
CA LEU A 125 5.89 11.98 0.99
C LEU A 125 6.31 12.81 -0.21
N GLN A 126 7.58 13.20 -0.28
CA GLN A 126 8.15 13.93 -1.42
C GLN A 126 9.26 13.09 -2.09
N PRO A 127 8.93 11.92 -2.68
CA PRO A 127 9.90 11.15 -3.44
C PRO A 127 10.51 11.99 -4.58
N GLN A 128 11.77 11.72 -4.90
CA GLN A 128 12.54 12.50 -5.87
C GLN A 128 12.93 11.63 -7.06
N ILE A 129 12.35 11.88 -8.23
CA ILE A 129 12.77 11.22 -9.46
C ILE A 129 14.23 11.57 -9.72
N LYS A 130 15.08 10.54 -9.73
CA LYS A 130 16.44 10.66 -10.22
C LYS A 130 16.37 10.32 -11.71
N ASN A 131 16.42 11.34 -12.57
CA ASN A 131 16.39 11.17 -14.03
C ASN A 131 17.22 9.96 -14.48
N GLN A 132 16.55 8.90 -14.93
CA GLN A 132 17.18 7.81 -15.67
C GLN A 132 16.64 7.85 -17.09
N VAL A 133 17.43 8.44 -17.99
CA VAL A 133 17.20 8.30 -19.42
C VAL A 133 17.65 6.89 -19.78
N ASN A 134 16.69 6.00 -20.07
CA ASN A 134 17.01 4.69 -20.64
C ASN A 134 17.23 4.86 -22.14
N SER A 135 18.49 5.11 -22.52
CA SER A 135 18.92 5.32 -23.91
C SER A 135 18.72 4.10 -24.83
N SER A 136 18.29 2.95 -24.29
CA SER A 136 17.99 1.72 -25.03
C SER A 136 16.55 1.63 -25.56
N LEU A 137 15.66 2.57 -25.21
CA LEU A 137 14.25 2.61 -25.63
C LEU A 137 13.89 3.99 -26.22
N GLY A 138 14.64 4.47 -27.22
CA GLY A 138 14.21 5.61 -28.04
C GLY A 138 14.13 6.99 -27.38
N GLY A 139 14.47 7.13 -26.09
CA GLY A 139 14.31 8.39 -25.34
C GLY A 139 13.17 8.38 -24.32
N GLN A 140 12.57 7.23 -24.05
CA GLN A 140 11.53 7.07 -23.04
C GLN A 140 12.05 7.40 -21.62
N LEU A 141 11.42 8.36 -20.95
CA LEU A 141 11.61 8.57 -19.51
C LEU A 141 11.06 7.35 -18.78
N SER A 142 11.96 6.57 -18.17
CA SER A 142 11.55 5.41 -17.39
C SER A 142 10.98 5.87 -16.05
N PRO A 143 9.82 5.34 -15.63
CA PRO A 143 9.23 5.71 -14.36
C PRO A 143 10.16 5.32 -13.22
N THR A 144 10.26 6.18 -12.20
CA THR A 144 10.93 5.81 -10.96
C THR A 144 9.96 5.03 -10.09
N LYS A 145 10.29 3.77 -9.80
CA LYS A 145 9.52 2.92 -8.90
C LYS A 145 9.80 3.29 -7.43
N TYR A 146 8.73 3.48 -6.67
CA TYR A 146 8.73 3.63 -5.22
C TYR A 146 7.85 2.56 -4.59
N VAL A 147 8.32 1.97 -3.50
CA VAL A 147 7.49 1.07 -2.67
C VAL A 147 7.22 1.77 -1.36
N VAL A 148 5.97 2.06 -1.04
CA VAL A 148 5.62 2.64 0.26
C VAL A 148 5.10 1.53 1.14
N ARG A 149 5.57 1.49 2.38
CA ARG A 149 5.12 0.54 3.38
C ARG A 149 4.82 1.24 4.69
N ALA A 150 3.71 0.88 5.31
CA ALA A 150 3.35 1.30 6.66
C ALA A 150 3.30 0.06 7.55
N GLU A 151 4.08 0.05 8.63
CA GLU A 151 4.16 -1.07 9.57
C GLU A 151 3.76 -0.59 10.97
N THR A 152 2.83 -1.30 11.61
CA THR A 152 2.41 -1.01 12.97
C THR A 152 3.49 -1.43 13.97
N VAL A 153 3.57 -0.74 15.11
CA VAL A 153 4.53 -1.03 16.18
C VAL A 153 3.80 -1.64 17.37
N GLY A 154 4.36 -2.68 17.99
CA GLY A 154 3.86 -3.26 19.24
C GLY A 154 3.26 -4.65 19.06
N GLN A 155 2.12 -4.90 19.71
CA GLN A 155 1.56 -6.27 19.85
C GLN A 155 0.72 -6.72 18.65
N TYR A 156 0.42 -5.81 17.72
CA TYR A 156 -0.35 -6.11 16.51
C TYR A 156 0.56 -5.74 15.33
N GLU A 157 1.20 -6.75 14.73
CA GLU A 157 2.09 -6.59 13.58
C GLU A 157 1.26 -6.71 12.30
N THR A 158 0.93 -5.57 11.70
CA THR A 158 0.25 -5.47 10.41
C THR A 158 1.08 -4.55 9.51
N SER A 159 1.21 -4.94 8.25
CA SER A 159 1.93 -4.18 7.24
C SER A 159 0.99 -3.88 6.09
N LEU A 160 0.97 -2.63 5.64
CA LEU A 160 0.29 -2.21 4.42
C LEU A 160 1.34 -1.72 3.43
N SER A 161 1.21 -2.06 2.15
CA SER A 161 2.11 -1.57 1.13
C SER A 161 1.43 -1.30 -0.22
N ALA A 162 2.13 -0.51 -1.03
CA ALA A 162 1.76 -0.23 -2.41
C ALA A 162 3.02 0.10 -3.23
N THR A 163 2.94 -0.11 -4.54
CA THR A 163 3.97 0.32 -5.49
C THR A 163 3.50 1.54 -6.28
N PHE A 164 4.31 2.58 -6.32
CA PHE A 164 4.08 3.82 -7.07
C PHE A 164 5.13 3.96 -8.16
N TYR A 165 4.71 4.12 -9.41
CA TYR A 165 5.56 4.46 -10.53
C TYR A 165 5.39 5.93 -10.86
N LEU A 166 6.44 6.72 -10.66
CA LEU A 166 6.41 8.17 -10.87
C LEU A 166 7.02 8.51 -12.24
N TYR A 167 6.27 9.19 -13.09
CA TYR A 167 6.72 9.68 -14.40
C TYR A 167 6.96 11.18 -14.31
N GLN A 168 8.13 11.64 -14.75
CA GLN A 168 8.44 13.06 -14.88
C GLN A 168 8.00 13.51 -16.29
N GLU A 169 7.29 14.63 -16.39
CA GLU A 169 7.06 15.29 -17.68
C GLU A 169 7.64 16.71 -17.70
N GLY A 170 7.95 17.17 -18.91
CA GLY A 170 8.58 18.47 -19.15
C GLY A 170 7.63 19.65 -18.87
N PRO A 171 8.18 20.83 -18.54
CA PRO A 171 7.43 21.96 -17.97
C PRO A 171 6.45 22.69 -18.91
N THR A 172 6.25 22.25 -20.16
CA THR A 172 5.53 23.03 -21.20
C THR A 172 4.29 22.37 -21.79
N ASN A 173 3.95 21.14 -21.44
CA ASN A 173 2.76 20.47 -21.97
C ASN A 173 1.64 20.40 -20.91
N PRO A 174 0.46 20.99 -21.13
CA PRO A 174 -0.67 20.85 -20.20
C PRO A 174 -1.26 19.43 -20.19
N TYR A 175 -0.76 18.55 -21.05
CA TYR A 175 -1.20 17.18 -21.22
C TYR A 175 -0.05 16.21 -21.09
N TYR A 176 -0.36 15.02 -20.60
CA TYR A 176 0.60 13.94 -20.46
C TYR A 176 0.05 12.63 -20.95
N TRP A 177 0.92 11.78 -21.50
CA TRP A 177 0.57 10.40 -21.77
C TRP A 177 1.77 9.48 -21.95
N HIS A 178 1.61 8.25 -21.46
CA HIS A 178 2.62 7.20 -21.50
C HIS A 178 1.99 5.86 -21.88
N ILE A 179 2.74 5.03 -22.60
CA ILE A 179 2.41 3.63 -22.79
C ILE A 179 3.31 2.81 -21.88
N ILE A 180 2.70 1.97 -21.06
CA ILE A 180 3.36 0.95 -20.27
C ILE A 180 3.15 -0.36 -20.98
N ASP A 181 4.24 -0.95 -21.44
CA ASP A 181 4.19 -2.24 -22.05
C ASP A 181 5.43 -3.08 -21.72
N GLN A 182 5.22 -4.37 -21.55
CA GLN A 182 6.24 -5.38 -21.33
C GLN A 182 6.15 -6.46 -22.39
N LYS A 183 7.30 -6.85 -22.93
CA LYS A 183 7.40 -7.99 -23.86
C LYS A 183 6.82 -9.27 -23.26
N GLY A 184 5.92 -9.94 -23.99
CA GLY A 184 5.21 -11.13 -23.51
C GLY A 184 3.99 -10.84 -22.63
N SER A 185 3.70 -9.57 -22.34
CA SER A 185 2.40 -9.18 -21.75
C SER A 185 1.32 -9.25 -22.83
N PRO A 186 0.12 -9.79 -22.53
CA PRO A 186 -1.02 -9.77 -23.45
C PRO A 186 -1.62 -8.37 -23.61
N THR A 187 -1.26 -7.43 -22.74
CA THR A 187 -1.82 -6.07 -22.73
C THR A 187 -0.73 -5.00 -22.71
N ALA A 188 -1.00 -3.89 -23.38
CA ALA A 188 -0.31 -2.61 -23.24
C ALA A 188 -1.27 -1.62 -22.57
N ARG A 189 -0.76 -0.78 -21.66
CA ARG A 189 -1.58 0.19 -20.91
C ARG A 189 -1.23 1.61 -21.32
N LEU A 190 -2.20 2.35 -21.81
CA LEU A 190 -2.10 3.80 -21.97
C LEU A 190 -2.47 4.48 -20.66
N ILE A 191 -1.66 5.45 -20.25
CA ILE A 191 -1.95 6.37 -19.16
C ILE A 191 -1.99 7.76 -19.74
N LEU A 192 -3.04 8.51 -19.46
CA LEU A 192 -3.23 9.86 -19.98
C LEU A 192 -3.82 10.78 -18.91
N GLY A 193 -3.45 12.06 -18.96
CA GLY A 193 -3.99 13.07 -18.04
C GLY A 193 -3.67 14.50 -18.45
N SER A 194 -4.15 15.45 -17.66
CA SER A 194 -3.97 16.88 -17.93
C SER A 194 -3.88 17.71 -16.64
N HIS A 195 -3.24 18.87 -16.75
CA HIS A 195 -3.28 19.94 -15.76
C HIS A 195 -4.49 20.87 -15.91
N MET A 196 -5.30 20.67 -16.94
CA MET A 196 -6.51 21.46 -17.18
C MET A 196 -7.73 20.76 -16.59
N ALA A 197 -8.66 21.57 -16.06
CA ALA A 197 -9.90 21.07 -15.47
C ALA A 197 -10.77 20.28 -16.46
N ASN A 198 -10.65 20.58 -17.76
CA ASN A 198 -11.32 19.89 -18.85
C ASN A 198 -10.30 19.64 -19.97
N PHE A 199 -10.26 18.42 -20.48
CA PHE A 199 -9.58 18.08 -21.73
C PHE A 199 -10.37 16.99 -22.46
N THR A 200 -10.15 16.86 -23.77
CA THR A 200 -10.93 15.93 -24.60
C THR A 200 -10.00 15.18 -25.55
N PRO A 201 -9.25 14.18 -25.05
CA PRO A 201 -8.24 13.51 -25.84
C PRO A 201 -8.90 12.58 -26.86
N ILE A 202 -8.34 12.53 -28.06
CA ILE A 202 -8.64 11.52 -29.07
C ILE A 202 -7.55 10.47 -29.00
N ILE A 203 -7.91 9.27 -28.57
CA ILE A 203 -7.03 8.11 -28.62
C ILE A 203 -7.17 7.48 -29.99
N GLN A 204 -6.06 7.23 -30.68
CA GLN A 204 -5.99 6.46 -31.91
C GLN A 204 -5.10 5.24 -31.72
N TRP A 205 -5.37 4.16 -32.43
CA TRP A 205 -4.53 2.97 -32.35
C TRP A 205 -4.48 2.22 -33.69
N ASP A 206 -3.47 1.39 -33.88
CA ASP A 206 -3.37 0.49 -35.03
C ASP A 206 -4.10 -0.83 -34.69
N ALA A 207 -5.26 -1.03 -35.32
CA ALA A 207 -6.09 -2.22 -35.12
C ALA A 207 -5.40 -3.53 -35.56
N GLY A 208 -4.33 -3.47 -36.36
CA GLY A 208 -3.50 -4.62 -36.69
C GLY A 208 -2.49 -5.01 -35.60
N LYS A 209 -2.24 -4.11 -34.64
CA LYS A 209 -1.25 -4.28 -33.56
C LYS A 209 -1.90 -4.45 -32.19
N VAL A 210 -2.93 -3.66 -31.91
CA VAL A 210 -3.60 -3.60 -30.62
C VAL A 210 -5.11 -3.39 -30.75
N MET A 211 -5.86 -3.81 -29.73
CA MET A 211 -7.30 -3.62 -29.62
C MET A 211 -7.65 -3.00 -28.27
N ILE A 212 -8.40 -1.90 -28.27
CA ILE A 212 -8.80 -1.22 -27.04
C ILE A 212 -9.73 -2.09 -26.17
N ASP A 213 -9.54 -2.05 -24.85
CA ASP A 213 -10.48 -2.64 -23.91
C ASP A 213 -11.79 -1.84 -23.88
N ARG A 214 -12.83 -2.45 -24.44
CA ARG A 214 -14.18 -1.86 -24.55
C ARG A 214 -14.96 -1.90 -23.24
N THR A 215 -14.47 -2.60 -22.22
CA THR A 215 -15.15 -2.72 -20.92
C THR A 215 -14.82 -1.57 -19.97
N HIS A 216 -13.89 -0.70 -20.34
CA HIS A 216 -13.51 0.41 -19.47
C HIS A 216 -14.65 1.47 -19.38
N PRO A 217 -14.99 1.97 -18.18
CA PRO A 217 -16.14 2.85 -17.97
C PRO A 217 -16.24 4.07 -18.88
N SER A 218 -15.10 4.63 -19.25
CA SER A 218 -14.99 5.78 -20.14
C SER A 218 -15.47 5.52 -21.58
N PHE A 219 -15.79 4.27 -21.94
CA PHE A 219 -16.24 3.87 -23.28
C PHE A 219 -17.64 3.27 -23.35
N PHE A 220 -18.36 3.12 -22.22
CA PHE A 220 -19.57 2.28 -22.13
C PHE A 220 -20.76 2.66 -23.04
N GLU A 221 -20.71 3.78 -23.74
CA GLU A 221 -21.79 4.23 -24.63
C GLU A 221 -21.29 4.64 -26.02
N LYS A 222 -20.00 4.44 -26.33
CA LYS A 222 -19.42 4.86 -27.61
C LYS A 222 -19.40 3.67 -28.59
N PRO A 223 -19.99 3.81 -29.80
CA PRO A 223 -19.90 2.76 -30.81
C PRO A 223 -18.44 2.66 -31.29
N LEU A 224 -17.76 1.59 -30.90
CA LEU A 224 -16.35 1.31 -31.25
C LEU A 224 -16.23 0.36 -32.46
N ASP A 225 -17.33 0.09 -33.16
CA ASP A 225 -17.34 -0.86 -34.27
C ASP A 225 -16.58 -0.29 -35.47
N ASN A 226 -15.47 -0.95 -35.83
CA ASN A 226 -14.54 -0.59 -36.90
C ASN A 226 -13.82 0.76 -36.75
N VAL A 227 -13.81 1.35 -35.54
CA VAL A 227 -13.12 2.62 -35.31
C VAL A 227 -11.80 2.35 -34.62
N SER A 228 -10.70 2.79 -35.22
CA SER A 228 -9.35 2.77 -34.66
C SER A 228 -9.04 4.08 -33.90
N SER A 229 -10.09 4.74 -33.42
CA SER A 229 -10.03 6.00 -32.69
C SER A 229 -11.23 6.17 -31.77
N VAL A 230 -11.04 6.79 -30.61
CA VAL A 230 -12.11 7.16 -29.68
C VAL A 230 -11.82 8.51 -29.04
N LYS A 231 -12.82 9.39 -29.03
CA LYS A 231 -12.78 10.64 -28.27
C LYS A 231 -13.21 10.35 -26.84
N LEU A 232 -12.45 10.79 -25.85
CA LEU A 232 -12.80 10.67 -24.44
C LEU A 232 -13.34 12.00 -23.93
N ASP A 233 -14.48 11.96 -23.24
CA ASP A 233 -14.97 13.12 -22.50
C ASP A 233 -14.49 12.98 -21.06
N THR A 234 -13.63 13.88 -20.60
CA THR A 234 -13.03 13.79 -19.28
C THR A 234 -13.41 14.99 -18.40
N PRO A 235 -14.67 15.08 -17.95
CA PRO A 235 -15.07 16.15 -17.06
C PRO A 235 -14.44 15.95 -15.67
N GLY A 236 -13.61 16.90 -15.23
CA GLY A 236 -13.24 17.02 -13.81
C GLY A 236 -12.19 16.04 -13.29
N LEU A 237 -11.28 15.53 -14.13
CA LEU A 237 -10.14 14.78 -13.63
C LEU A 237 -9.19 15.72 -12.89
N THR A 238 -9.00 15.47 -11.60
CA THR A 238 -7.95 16.12 -10.83
C THR A 238 -6.61 15.50 -11.19
N CYS A 239 -5.53 16.29 -11.09
CA CYS A 239 -4.16 15.91 -11.47
C CYS A 239 -3.58 14.63 -10.84
N LEU A 240 -4.30 14.00 -9.91
CA LEU A 240 -3.92 12.78 -9.18
C LEU A 240 -4.43 11.48 -9.82
N GLU A 241 -5.46 11.55 -10.69
CA GLU A 241 -6.08 10.37 -11.29
C GLU A 241 -5.97 10.47 -12.82
N GLY A 242 -4.87 9.97 -13.37
CA GLY A 242 -4.78 9.76 -14.82
C GLY A 242 -5.80 8.73 -15.27
N ILE A 243 -6.35 8.87 -16.48
CA ILE A 243 -7.13 7.79 -17.09
C ILE A 243 -6.16 6.71 -17.53
N THR A 244 -6.49 5.47 -17.18
CA THR A 244 -5.81 4.28 -17.67
C THR A 244 -6.69 3.57 -18.67
N VAL A 245 -6.15 3.25 -19.84
CA VAL A 245 -6.85 2.51 -20.90
C VAL A 245 -5.99 1.32 -21.27
N ASP A 246 -6.55 0.12 -21.12
CA ASP A 246 -5.87 -1.10 -21.51
C ASP A 246 -6.13 -1.43 -22.99
N PHE A 247 -5.11 -1.98 -23.63
CA PHE A 247 -5.14 -2.45 -25.01
C PHE A 247 -4.65 -3.89 -25.04
N PHE A 248 -5.43 -4.79 -25.63
CA PHE A 248 -5.03 -6.16 -25.93
C PHE A 248 -4.12 -6.19 -27.14
N LYS A 249 -3.00 -6.90 -27.05
CA LYS A 249 -2.07 -7.03 -28.18
C LYS A 249 -2.55 -8.10 -29.14
N VAL A 250 -2.38 -7.84 -30.44
CA VAL A 250 -2.56 -8.86 -31.48
C VAL A 250 -1.40 -9.87 -31.44
N ILE A 251 -0.19 -9.40 -31.13
CA ILE A 251 1.02 -10.21 -30.98
C ILE A 251 1.64 -9.96 -29.61
N GLU A 252 1.62 -10.95 -28.72
CA GLU A 252 2.10 -10.81 -27.33
C GLU A 252 3.61 -10.59 -27.22
N SER A 253 4.38 -11.06 -28.22
CA SER A 253 5.83 -10.91 -28.25
C SER A 253 6.30 -9.50 -28.55
N ASP A 254 5.39 -8.63 -29.00
CA ASP A 254 5.70 -7.25 -29.35
C ASP A 254 5.69 -6.36 -28.10
N GLN A 255 6.45 -5.28 -28.17
CA GLN A 255 6.49 -4.25 -27.14
C GLN A 255 6.24 -2.91 -27.82
N TYR A 256 5.28 -2.15 -27.30
CA TYR A 256 4.86 -0.88 -27.87
C TYR A 256 5.31 0.31 -27.01
N SER A 257 5.86 1.32 -27.68
CA SER A 257 6.18 2.64 -27.13
C SER A 257 5.39 3.73 -27.85
N LYS A 258 5.57 4.97 -27.38
CA LYS A 258 5.01 6.18 -28.00
C LYS A 258 5.55 6.41 -29.42
N GLU A 259 6.77 5.96 -29.73
CA GLU A 259 7.37 6.14 -31.06
C GLU A 259 6.85 5.14 -32.09
N ASP A 260 6.40 3.97 -31.67
CA ASP A 260 5.95 2.89 -32.58
C ASP A 260 4.64 3.22 -33.31
N GLY A 261 3.94 4.26 -32.86
CA GLY A 261 2.68 4.74 -33.43
C GLY A 261 1.50 3.76 -33.29
N ALA A 262 1.69 2.64 -32.58
CA ALA A 262 0.64 1.65 -32.36
C ALA A 262 -0.53 2.20 -31.52
N ILE A 263 -0.24 3.13 -30.61
CA ILE A 263 -1.22 3.90 -29.85
C ILE A 263 -0.76 5.35 -29.87
N GLN A 264 -1.67 6.27 -30.18
CA GLN A 264 -1.43 7.71 -30.26
C GLN A 264 -2.51 8.46 -29.50
N VAL A 265 -2.15 9.60 -28.92
CA VAL A 265 -3.08 10.52 -28.30
C VAL A 265 -2.97 11.86 -29.01
N ILE A 266 -4.08 12.28 -29.61
CA ILE A 266 -4.24 13.58 -30.26
C ILE A 266 -5.06 14.47 -29.33
N MET A 267 -4.58 15.66 -29.07
CA MET A 267 -5.30 16.68 -28.32
C MET A 267 -5.96 17.63 -29.31
N GLU A 268 -7.28 17.84 -29.18
CA GLU A 268 -7.92 18.98 -29.83
C GLU A 268 -7.53 20.25 -29.05
N GLU A 269 -7.04 21.27 -29.78
CA GLU A 269 -6.80 22.62 -29.24
C GLU A 269 -8.10 23.39 -28.97
#